data_AF-A0A0B1SJ19-F1
#
_entry.id   AF-A0A0B1SJ19-F1
#
_cell.length_a   1.000
_cell.length_b   1.000
_cell.length_c   1.000
_cell.angle_alpha   90.00
_cell.angle_beta   90.00
_cell.angle_gamma   90.00
#
_symmetry.space_group_name_H-M   'P 1'
#
loop_
_entity.id
_entity.type
_entity.pdbx_description
1 polymer ?
#
loop_
_entity_poly.entity_id
_entity_poly.type
_entity_poly.pdbx_seq_one_letter_code
_entity_poly.pdbx_strand_id
1 'polypeptide(L)'
;MFAFEGVAVVLPIENQMDEPLHFITHNGVLNTSCLLVLVLYMTVGFFGYLRFGNDIMDTLTLNLPQTNFYQTVKLMFVACILVSYPLQFYVPMERIEKWIKRKVCLSIRMSHSVSTKL
;
A
#
# COMPACT_ATOMS: atom_id res chain seq x y z
N MET A 1 -9.81 -7.42 -1.80
CA MET A 1 -9.82 -6.23 -2.67
C MET A 1 -8.73 -5.22 -2.28
N PHE A 2 -8.64 -4.78 -1.02
CA PHE A 2 -7.59 -3.85 -0.55
C PHE A 2 -6.13 -4.37 -0.57
N ALA A 3 -5.89 -5.67 -0.77
CA ALA A 3 -4.53 -6.24 -0.81
C ALA A 3 -3.71 -5.81 -2.04
N PHE A 4 -4.35 -5.35 -3.13
CA PHE A 4 -3.68 -4.93 -4.37
C PHE A 4 -3.48 -3.40 -4.49
N GLU A 5 -3.89 -2.62 -3.48
CA GLU A 5 -3.67 -1.17 -3.43
C GLU A 5 -2.18 -0.79 -3.48
N GLY A 6 -1.31 -1.65 -2.92
CA GLY A 6 0.14 -1.45 -2.93
C GLY A 6 0.79 -1.55 -4.32
N VAL A 7 0.10 -2.04 -5.35
CA VAL A 7 0.70 -2.10 -6.69
C VAL A 7 0.99 -0.70 -7.24
N ALA A 8 0.26 0.32 -6.80
CA ALA A 8 0.53 1.70 -7.19
C ALA A 8 1.86 2.24 -6.62
N VAL A 9 2.34 1.65 -5.51
CA VAL A 9 3.62 2.03 -4.88
C VAL A 9 4.80 1.27 -5.44
N VAL A 10 4.54 0.20 -6.19
CA VAL A 10 5.58 -0.69 -6.69
C VAL A 10 6.52 0.01 -7.67
N LEU A 11 5.97 0.86 -8.53
CA LEU A 11 6.72 1.60 -9.57
C LEU A 11 7.69 2.65 -9.00
N PRO A 12 7.30 3.53 -8.07
CA PRO A 12 8.27 4.44 -7.44
C PRO A 12 9.31 3.69 -6.59
N ILE A 13 8.93 2.59 -5.94
CA ILE A 13 9.86 1.75 -5.17
C ILE A 13 10.89 1.09 -6.09
N GLU A 14 10.46 0.48 -7.19
CA GLU A 14 11.33 -0.11 -8.21
C GLU A 14 12.33 0.94 -8.75
N ASN A 15 11.87 2.17 -8.98
CA ASN A 15 12.72 3.27 -9.42
C ASN A 15 13.70 3.79 -8.35
N GLN A 16 13.51 3.45 -7.07
CA GLN A 16 14.41 3.78 -5.97
C GLN A 16 15.36 2.63 -5.57
N MET A 17 15.25 1.46 -6.21
CA MET A 17 16.15 0.33 -5.95
C MET A 17 17.47 0.47 -6.73
N ASP A 18 18.58 0.06 -6.11
CA ASP A 18 19.88 -0.02 -6.78
C ASP A 18 19.85 -0.97 -7.99
N GLU A 19 19.06 -2.04 -7.93
CA GLU A 19 18.92 -3.04 -8.99
C GLU A 19 17.46 -3.34 -9.34
N PRO A 20 16.83 -2.57 -10.25
CA PRO A 20 15.41 -2.72 -10.59
C PRO A 20 15.09 -4.05 -11.30
N LEU A 21 16.02 -4.61 -12.07
CA LEU A 21 15.81 -5.87 -12.81
C LEU A 21 15.64 -7.10 -11.90
N HIS A 22 16.24 -7.07 -10.71
CA HIS A 22 16.10 -8.12 -9.71
C HIS A 22 14.75 -8.09 -8.98
N PHE A 23 13.96 -7.02 -9.13
CA PHE A 23 12.67 -6.87 -8.46
C PHE A 23 11.61 -7.87 -8.95
N ILE A 24 11.58 -8.14 -10.26
CA ILE A 24 10.57 -8.98 -10.94
C ILE A 24 11.08 -10.42 -11.23
N THR A 25 12.35 -10.71 -10.93
CA THR A 25 12.92 -12.05 -11.12
C THR A 25 12.13 -13.11 -10.33
N HIS A 26 12.19 -14.39 -10.69
CA HIS A 26 11.43 -15.47 -10.05
C HIS A 26 11.65 -15.55 -8.51
N ASN A 27 12.85 -15.24 -8.03
CA ASN A 27 13.21 -15.06 -6.61
C ASN A 27 13.32 -13.58 -6.19
N GLY A 28 12.66 -12.69 -6.92
CA GLY A 28 12.69 -11.25 -6.69
C GLY A 28 11.88 -10.85 -5.45
N VAL A 29 12.21 -9.68 -4.92
CA VAL A 29 11.61 -9.10 -3.71
C VAL A 29 10.09 -9.06 -3.77
N LEU A 30 9.51 -8.83 -4.96
CA LEU A 30 8.07 -8.81 -5.15
C LEU A 30 7.42 -10.18 -4.93
N ASN A 31 7.97 -11.24 -5.51
CA ASN A 31 7.39 -12.59 -5.39
C ASN A 31 7.53 -13.11 -3.94
N THR A 32 8.69 -12.91 -3.32
CA THR A 32 8.93 -13.34 -1.93
C THR A 32 8.05 -12.59 -0.95
N SER A 33 7.87 -11.28 -1.10
CA SER A 33 7.00 -10.48 -0.22
C SER A 33 5.52 -10.86 -0.39
N CYS A 34 5.04 -11.06 -1.62
CA CYS A 34 3.70 -11.55 -1.91
C CYS A 34 3.43 -12.92 -1.27
N LEU A 35 4.36 -13.88 -1.41
CA LEU A 35 4.26 -15.20 -0.79
C LEU A 35 4.23 -15.12 0.74
N LEU A 36 5.11 -14.31 1.34
CA LEU A 36 5.16 -14.14 2.79
C LEU A 36 3.85 -13.56 3.34
N VAL A 37 3.33 -12.50 2.71
CA VAL A 37 2.05 -11.89 3.13
C VAL A 37 0.90 -12.88 2.95
N LEU A 38 0.90 -13.65 1.85
CA LEU A 38 -0.10 -14.68 1.61
C LEU A 38 -0.11 -15.72 2.74
N VAL A 39 1.06 -16.24 3.12
CA VAL A 39 1.18 -17.24 4.20
C VAL A 39 0.75 -16.65 5.55
N LEU A 40 1.13 -15.40 5.85
CA LEU A 40 0.70 -14.72 7.07
C LEU A 40 -0.82 -14.54 7.11
N TYR A 41 -1.43 -14.10 6.00
CA TYR A 41 -2.88 -13.93 5.94
C TYR A 41 -3.63 -15.25 5.98
N MET A 42 -3.11 -16.30 5.35
CA MET A 42 -3.68 -17.65 5.46
C MET A 42 -3.64 -18.16 6.89
N THR A 43 -2.51 -18.03 7.59
CA THR A 43 -2.40 -18.52 8.97
C THR A 43 -3.30 -17.73 9.92
N VAL A 44 -3.29 -16.39 9.84
CA VAL A 44 -4.17 -15.54 10.66
C VAL A 44 -5.65 -15.81 10.35
N GLY A 45 -6.02 -15.98 9.08
CA GLY A 45 -7.39 -16.32 8.68
C GLY A 45 -7.82 -17.70 9.17
N PHE A 46 -6.95 -18.71 9.06
CA PHE A 46 -7.21 -20.06 9.52
C PHE A 46 -7.39 -20.14 11.05
N PHE A 47 -6.45 -19.55 11.81
CA PHE A 47 -6.55 -19.51 13.27
C PHE A 47 -7.70 -18.61 13.75
N GLY A 48 -7.99 -17.52 13.03
CA GLY A 48 -9.15 -16.66 13.29
C GLY A 48 -10.47 -17.42 13.15
N TYR A 49 -10.63 -18.20 12.09
CA TYR A 49 -11.81 -19.02 11.87
C TYR A 49 -11.97 -20.10 12.95
N LEU A 50 -10.89 -20.81 13.30
CA LEU A 50 -10.92 -21.84 14.35
C LEU A 50 -11.32 -21.28 15.72
N ARG A 51 -11.00 -20.01 16.02
CA ARG A 51 -11.28 -19.39 17.33
C ARG A 51 -12.71 -18.89 17.48
N PHE A 52 -13.31 -18.35 16.41
CA PHE A 52 -14.63 -17.69 16.44
C PHE A 52 -15.75 -18.52 15.79
N GLY A 53 -15.42 -19.59 15.06
CA GLY A 53 -16.41 -20.52 14.51
C GLY A 53 -17.37 -19.86 13.51
N ASN A 54 -18.66 -20.20 13.58
CA ASN A 54 -19.69 -19.65 12.67
C ASN A 54 -20.27 -18.30 13.11
N ASP A 55 -19.88 -17.78 14.28
CA ASP A 55 -20.37 -16.49 14.82
C ASP A 55 -19.51 -15.29 14.36
N ILE A 56 -18.73 -15.42 13.28
CA ILE A 56 -17.84 -14.35 12.79
C ILE A 56 -18.68 -13.21 12.17
N MET A 57 -18.82 -12.11 12.91
CA MET A 57 -19.31 -10.83 12.41
C MET A 57 -18.34 -10.24 11.37
N ASP A 58 -18.88 -9.39 10.48
CA ASP A 58 -18.20 -8.81 9.31
C ASP A 58 -16.85 -8.12 9.57
N THR A 59 -16.54 -7.79 10.84
CA THR A 59 -15.25 -7.23 11.22
C THR A 59 -14.65 -7.95 12.43
N LEU A 60 -13.39 -8.37 12.27
CA LEU A 60 -12.59 -9.06 13.29
C LEU A 60 -12.56 -8.30 14.64
N THR A 61 -12.70 -6.98 14.60
CA THR A 61 -12.58 -6.07 15.76
C THR A 61 -13.87 -5.87 16.56
N LEU A 62 -15.04 -6.27 16.03
CA LEU A 62 -16.33 -6.19 16.74
C LEU A 62 -16.61 -7.41 17.60
N ASN A 63 -16.07 -8.57 17.22
CA ASN A 63 -16.33 -9.85 17.88
C ASN A 63 -15.37 -10.20 19.03
N LEU A 64 -14.41 -9.31 19.30
CA LEU A 64 -13.37 -9.57 20.30
C LEU A 64 -13.94 -9.42 21.72
N PRO A 65 -13.91 -10.48 22.56
CA PRO A 65 -14.36 -10.36 23.95
C PRO A 65 -13.49 -9.32 24.69
N GLN A 66 -14.13 -8.44 25.48
CA GLN A 66 -13.47 -7.39 26.28
C GLN A 66 -12.66 -7.97 27.44
N THR A 67 -11.58 -8.67 27.12
CA THR A 67 -10.57 -9.12 28.06
C THR A 67 -9.30 -8.31 27.81
N ASN A 68 -8.54 -8.01 28.89
CA ASN A 68 -7.43 -7.07 28.87
C ASN A 68 -6.40 -7.33 27.74
N PHE A 69 -6.13 -8.60 27.43
CA PHE A 69 -5.19 -8.99 26.37
C PHE A 69 -5.69 -8.63 24.96
N TYR A 70 -6.96 -8.91 24.67
CA TYR A 70 -7.56 -8.68 23.36
C TYR A 70 -7.79 -7.18 23.09
N GLN A 71 -8.00 -6.39 24.16
CA GLN A 71 -8.06 -4.93 24.06
C GLN A 71 -6.71 -4.31 23.62
N THR A 72 -5.58 -4.84 24.09
CA THR A 72 -4.25 -4.41 23.62
C THR A 72 -4.04 -4.70 22.14
N VAL A 73 -4.43 -5.90 21.68
CA VAL A 73 -4.34 -6.27 20.25
C VAL A 73 -5.21 -5.33 19.40
N LYS A 74 -6.41 -4.99 19.87
CA LYS A 74 -7.30 -4.02 19.21
C LYS A 74 -6.67 -2.63 19.11
N LEU A 75 -5.99 -2.16 20.16
CA LEU A 75 -5.26 -0.89 20.12
C LEU A 75 -4.09 -0.92 19.13
N MET A 76 -3.30 -2.00 19.12
CA MET A 76 -2.20 -2.17 18.18
C MET A 76 -2.72 -2.18 16.73
N PHE A 77 -3.84 -2.86 16.48
CA PHE A 77 -4.47 -2.88 15.16
C PHE A 77 -4.92 -1.48 14.70
N VAL A 78 -5.56 -0.70 15.58
CA VAL A 78 -5.94 0.70 15.28
C VAL A 78 -4.71 1.57 15.03
N ALA A 79 -3.64 1.39 15.80
CA ALA A 79 -2.38 2.11 15.59
C ALA A 79 -1.74 1.75 14.23
N CYS A 80 -1.73 0.47 13.84
CA CYS A 80 -1.27 0.04 12.52
C CYS A 80 -2.08 0.69 11.39
N ILE A 81 -3.40 0.78 11.53
CA ILE A 81 -4.26 1.47 10.56
C ILE A 81 -3.91 2.96 10.47
N LEU A 82 -3.74 3.62 11.62
CA LEU A 82 -3.40 5.04 11.69
C LEU A 82 -2.06 5.34 10.97
N VAL A 83 -1.07 4.46 11.12
CA VAL A 83 0.22 4.58 10.41
C VAL A 83 0.08 4.26 8.91
N SER A 84 -0.83 3.37 8.53
CA SER A 84 -1.03 2.98 7.13
C SER A 84 -1.67 4.10 6.29
N TYR A 85 -2.52 4.95 6.89
CA TYR A 85 -3.19 6.04 6.18
C TYR A 85 -2.22 7.08 5.56
N PRO A 86 -1.23 7.63 6.28
CA PRO A 86 -0.22 8.52 5.69
C PRO A 86 0.56 7.88 4.54
N LEU A 87 0.91 6.61 4.66
CA LEU A 87 1.62 5.86 3.60
C LEU A 87 0.76 5.73 2.34
N GLN A 88 -0.54 5.49 2.49
CA GLN A 88 -1.49 5.48 1.36
C GLN A 88 -1.60 6.85 0.69
N PHE A 89 -1.53 7.94 1.45
CA PHE A 89 -1.61 9.31 0.93
C PHE A 89 -0.33 9.77 0.22
N TYR A 90 0.83 9.19 0.53
CA TYR A 90 2.11 9.49 -0.12
C TYR A 90 2.07 9.30 -1.65
N VAL A 91 1.44 8.20 -2.08
CA VAL A 91 1.37 7.74 -3.47
C VAL A 91 0.60 8.68 -4.40
N PRO A 92 -0.63 9.11 -4.08
CA PRO A 92 -1.33 10.12 -4.87
C PRO A 92 -0.62 11.48 -4.82
N MET A 93 0.01 11.86 -3.71
CA MET A 93 0.75 13.11 -3.62
C MET A 93 1.92 13.19 -4.59
N GLU A 94 2.76 12.14 -4.68
CA GLU A 94 3.82 12.09 -5.69
C GLU A 94 3.26 12.15 -7.12
N ARG A 95 2.13 11.47 -7.36
CA ARG A 95 1.48 11.46 -8.67
C ARG A 95 0.97 12.85 -9.05
N ILE A 96 0.37 13.58 -8.10
CA ILE A 96 -0.11 14.94 -8.28
C ILE A 96 1.05 15.89 -8.56
N GLU A 97 2.15 15.81 -7.80
CA GLU A 97 3.33 16.67 -7.99
C GLU A 97 3.92 16.50 -9.40
N LYS A 98 4.12 15.24 -9.85
CA LYS A 98 4.62 14.95 -11.20
C LYS A 98 3.66 15.43 -12.29
N TRP A 99 2.35 15.39 -12.05
CA TRP A 99 1.35 15.89 -13.00
C TRP A 99 1.37 17.43 -13.08
N ILE A 100 1.46 18.11 -11.94
CA ILE A 100 1.56 19.57 -11.86
C ILE A 100 2.83 20.06 -12.55
N LYS A 101 4.01 19.50 -12.22
CA LYS A 101 5.28 19.87 -12.86
C LYS A 101 5.23 19.71 -14.38
N ARG A 102 4.62 18.63 -14.88
CA ARG A 102 4.44 18.43 -16.33
C ARG A 102 3.57 19.52 -16.96
N LYS A 103 2.43 19.87 -16.35
CA LYS A 103 1.55 20.91 -16.87
C LYS A 103 2.18 22.30 -16.86
N VAL A 104 2.90 22.65 -15.80
CA VAL A 104 3.59 23.94 -15.68
C VAL A 104 4.75 24.04 -16.67
N CYS A 105 5.57 22.98 -16.81
CA CYS A 105 6.67 22.94 -17.79
C CYS A 105 6.16 23.00 -19.24
N LEU A 106 5.06 22.32 -19.57
CA LEU A 106 4.44 22.38 -20.90
C LEU A 106 3.88 23.78 -21.22
N SER A 107 3.29 24.46 -20.25
CA SER A 107 2.81 25.84 -20.42
C SER A 107 3.96 26.80 -20.76
N ILE A 108 5.12 26.66 -20.11
CA ILE A 108 6.31 27.47 -20.37
C ILE A 108 6.92 27.14 -21.75
N ARG A 109 6.98 25.85 -22.13
CA ARG A 109 7.57 25.44 -23.42
C ARG A 109 6.72 25.85 -24.63
N MET A 110 5.39 25.90 -24.47
CA MET A 110 4.48 26.44 -25.49
C MET A 110 4.64 27.95 -25.66
N SER A 111 4.87 28.71 -24.58
CA SER A 111 5.14 30.15 -24.66
C SER A 111 6.45 30.47 -25.41
N HIS A 112 7.49 29.68 -25.19
CA HIS A 112 8.78 29.85 -25.88
C HIS A 112 8.73 29.48 -27.38
N SER A 113 7.95 28.46 -27.77
CA SER A 113 7.85 28.02 -29.17
C SER A 113 7.00 28.96 -30.05
N VAL A 114 6.13 29.78 -29.46
CA VAL A 114 5.36 30.82 -30.18
C VAL A 114 6.25 32.03 -30.46
N SER A 115 7.16 32.39 -29.54
CA SER A 115 8.06 33.54 -29.70
C SER A 115 9.22 33.33 -30.67
N THR A 116 9.52 32.09 -31.08
CA THR A 116 10.57 31.77 -32.08
C THR A 116 10.04 31.61 -33.50
N LYS A 117 8.71 31.70 -33.70
CA LYS A 117 8.04 31.61 -35.01
C LYS A 117 7.46 32.95 -35.51
N LEU A 118 7.70 34.04 -34.78
CA LEU A 118 7.56 35.43 -35.25
C LEU A 118 8.95 36.01 -35.48
#